data_AF-A0A1M4RYL3-F1
#
_entry.id   AF-A0A1M4RYL3-F1
#
_cell.length_a   1.000
_cell.length_b   1.000
_cell.length_c   1.000
_cell.angle_alpha   90.00
_cell.angle_beta   90.00
_cell.angle_gamma   90.00
#
_symmetry.space_group_name_H-M   'P 1'
#
loop_
_entity.id
_entity.type
_entity.pdbx_description
1 polymer ?
#
loop_
_entity_poly.entity_id
_entity_poly.type
_entity_poly.pdbx_seq_one_letter_code
_entity_poly.pdbx_strand_id
1 'polypeptide(L)'
;MTALAVLRSAPGSFGLCSPPESHAVDDQTRNFVYKKAVDKHLLHGDSVSDDQIQAWADEAEAGYDLSKLPAPRRGRPPLGNGPTSVLTVRLDAETIAAPTARAEADGITTRSEAIRTAVREWAHVA
;
A
#
# COMPACT_ATOMS: atom_id res chain seq x y z
N MET A 1 -1.67 69.75 -12.72
CA MET A 1 -2.85 69.24 -11.97
C MET A 1 -2.78 67.71 -12.00
N THR A 2 -3.11 66.88 -10.99
CA THR A 2 -3.31 67.00 -9.51
C THR A 2 -3.57 65.55 -9.02
N ALA A 3 -2.97 64.96 -7.96
CA ALA A 3 -1.79 65.26 -7.13
C ALA A 3 -1.33 63.95 -6.42
N LEU A 4 -0.29 64.00 -5.57
CA LEU A 4 0.21 62.87 -4.77
C LEU A 4 -0.58 62.72 -3.44
N ALA A 5 -0.89 61.50 -3.00
CA ALA A 5 -1.34 61.22 -1.62
C ALA A 5 -0.88 59.82 -1.15
N VAL A 6 -0.44 59.74 0.12
CA VAL A 6 0.11 58.57 0.82
C VAL A 6 -0.57 58.46 2.20
N LEU A 7 -0.48 57.29 2.86
CA LEU A 7 -1.09 56.91 4.16
C LEU A 7 -2.58 56.49 4.06
N ARG A 8 -3.11 55.56 4.88
CA ARG A 8 -2.67 55.06 6.20
C ARG A 8 -3.14 53.62 6.48
N SER A 9 -2.66 53.01 7.56
CA SER A 9 -2.86 51.59 7.95
C SER A 9 -3.98 51.36 8.99
N ALA A 10 -4.69 50.23 8.89
CA ALA A 10 -5.38 49.44 9.95
C ALA A 10 -6.51 50.13 10.79
N PRO A 11 -7.44 49.39 11.47
CA PRO A 11 -7.38 47.98 11.89
C PRO A 11 -8.58 47.09 11.46
N GLY A 12 -8.52 45.81 11.84
CA GLY A 12 -9.39 44.75 11.32
C GLY A 12 -10.80 44.71 11.90
N SER A 13 -11.72 44.16 11.10
CA SER A 13 -13.02 43.66 11.54
C SER A 13 -12.98 42.13 11.54
N PHE A 14 -13.03 41.51 12.72
CA PHE A 14 -13.23 40.06 12.85
C PHE A 14 -14.68 39.75 12.45
N GLY A 15 -14.91 39.50 11.17
CA GLY A 15 -16.18 39.00 10.69
C GLY A 15 -16.49 37.66 11.35
N LEU A 16 -17.55 37.63 12.16
CA LEU A 16 -18.06 36.40 12.75
C LEU A 16 -18.34 35.40 11.62
N CYS A 17 -17.70 34.23 11.68
CA CYS A 17 -17.92 33.17 10.71
C CYS A 17 -19.31 32.59 10.92
N SER A 18 -20.29 33.09 10.16
CA SER A 18 -21.53 32.36 9.92
C SER A 18 -21.15 31.00 9.31
N PRO A 19 -21.59 29.87 9.87
CA PRO A 19 -21.33 28.57 9.25
C PRO A 19 -21.99 28.53 7.87
N PRO A 20 -21.31 28.03 6.82
CA PRO A 20 -21.96 27.79 5.55
C PRO A 20 -23.10 26.78 5.74
N GLU A 21 -24.16 26.96 4.95
CA GLU A 21 -25.35 26.11 5.01
C GLU A 21 -25.01 24.63 4.82
N SER A 22 -25.84 23.77 5.39
CA SER A 22 -25.61 22.32 5.43
C SER A 22 -25.63 21.69 4.04
N HIS A 23 -24.48 21.68 3.36
CA HIS A 23 -24.22 20.73 2.29
C HIS A 23 -24.35 19.32 2.90
N ALA A 24 -25.31 18.56 2.40
CA ALA A 24 -25.49 17.17 2.77
C ALA A 24 -24.15 16.44 2.58
N VAL A 25 -23.66 15.78 3.63
CA VAL A 25 -22.41 15.02 3.57
C VAL A 25 -22.62 13.86 2.62
N ASP A 26 -22.03 13.98 1.44
CA ASP A 26 -21.97 12.93 0.44
C ASP A 26 -21.29 11.68 1.04
N ASP A 27 -22.06 10.62 1.24
CA ASP A 27 -21.63 9.37 1.88
C ASP A 27 -20.72 8.50 0.96
N GLN A 28 -20.11 9.10 -0.06
CA GLN A 28 -19.12 8.45 -0.91
C GLN A 28 -17.66 8.73 -0.51
N THR A 29 -17.40 9.64 0.43
CA THR A 29 -16.03 9.98 0.87
C THR A 29 -15.59 9.33 2.19
N ARG A 30 -16.36 8.36 2.72
CA ARG A 30 -15.84 7.45 3.74
C ARG A 30 -14.94 6.40 3.09
N ASN A 31 -13.63 6.62 3.22
CA ASN A 31 -12.56 5.77 2.70
C ASN A 31 -12.68 4.32 3.24
N PHE A 32 -13.41 3.48 2.51
CA PHE A 32 -13.92 2.20 3.03
C PHE A 32 -12.89 1.09 2.81
N VAL A 33 -11.84 1.09 3.63
CA VAL A 33 -10.70 0.15 3.56
C VAL A 33 -11.14 -1.33 3.60
N TYR A 34 -12.35 -1.63 4.09
CA TYR A 34 -12.97 -2.97 3.98
C TYR A 34 -14.41 -2.98 3.39
N LYS A 35 -14.59 -2.35 2.22
CA LYS A 35 -15.59 -2.57 1.12
C LYS A 35 -16.05 -3.99 0.78
N LYS A 36 -16.07 -4.96 1.69
CA LYS A 36 -16.59 -6.31 1.44
C LYS A 36 -18.11 -6.27 1.32
N ALA A 37 -18.60 -5.96 0.12
CA ALA A 37 -19.96 -6.30 -0.28
C ALA A 37 -20.08 -7.82 -0.29
N VAL A 38 -20.90 -8.38 0.59
CA VAL A 38 -21.06 -9.83 0.80
C VAL A 38 -22.14 -10.37 -0.16
N ASP A 39 -21.97 -10.07 -1.45
CA ASP A 39 -22.96 -10.41 -2.47
C ASP A 39 -22.55 -11.63 -3.30
N LYS A 40 -21.26 -12.03 -3.22
CA LYS A 40 -20.72 -13.25 -3.87
C LYS A 40 -19.55 -13.82 -3.06
N HIS A 41 -19.69 -15.05 -2.58
CA HIS A 41 -18.56 -15.84 -2.07
C HIS A 41 -17.70 -16.28 -3.26
N LEU A 42 -16.66 -15.51 -3.58
CA LEU A 42 -15.74 -15.81 -4.69
C LEU A 42 -14.35 -16.18 -4.19
N LEU A 43 -13.80 -17.29 -4.71
CA LEU A 43 -12.40 -17.65 -4.59
C LEU A 43 -11.82 -17.88 -5.99
N HIS A 44 -10.70 -17.21 -6.30
CA HIS A 44 -10.06 -17.20 -7.63
C HIS A 44 -10.94 -16.78 -8.83
N GLY A 45 -12.16 -16.30 -8.58
CA GLY A 45 -13.14 -15.92 -9.61
C GLY A 45 -14.35 -16.85 -9.65
N ASP A 46 -14.24 -18.04 -9.05
CA ASP A 46 -15.29 -19.06 -8.99
C ASP A 46 -16.20 -18.85 -7.76
N SER A 47 -17.48 -19.19 -7.91
CA SER A 47 -18.46 -19.14 -6.82
C SER A 47 -18.30 -20.33 -5.87
N VAL A 48 -18.15 -20.02 -4.59
CA VAL A 48 -18.15 -20.96 -3.47
C VAL A 48 -19.58 -21.05 -2.92
N SER A 49 -20.09 -22.25 -2.66
CA SER A 49 -21.39 -22.42 -1.99
C SER A 49 -21.26 -22.30 -0.47
N ASP A 50 -22.36 -21.98 0.21
CA ASP A 50 -22.38 -21.94 1.67
C ASP A 50 -22.12 -23.32 2.28
N ASP A 51 -22.57 -24.40 1.62
CA ASP A 51 -22.23 -25.79 1.99
C ASP A 51 -20.72 -26.06 1.94
N GLN A 52 -20.02 -25.50 0.96
CA GLN A 52 -18.56 -25.62 0.81
C GLN A 52 -17.83 -24.82 1.88
N ILE A 53 -18.36 -23.66 2.28
CA ILE A 53 -17.84 -22.87 3.40
C ILE A 53 -18.03 -23.63 4.71
N GLN A 54 -19.21 -24.23 4.93
CA GLN A 54 -19.48 -25.03 6.12
C GLN A 54 -18.56 -26.26 6.19
N ALA A 55 -18.36 -26.98 5.08
CA ALA A 55 -17.45 -28.11 5.02
C ALA A 55 -16.00 -27.73 5.41
N TRP A 56 -15.52 -26.56 4.98
CA TRP A 56 -14.20 -26.05 5.40
C TRP A 56 -14.16 -25.56 6.85
N ALA A 57 -15.27 -25.05 7.39
CA ALA A 57 -15.38 -24.71 8.80
C ALA A 57 -15.32 -25.98 9.66
N ASP A 58 -16.12 -26.99 9.33
CA ASP A 58 -16.15 -28.29 10.01
C ASP A 58 -14.76 -28.98 9.97
N GLU A 59 -14.07 -28.92 8.83
CA GLU A 59 -12.69 -29.43 8.67
C GLU A 59 -11.69 -28.72 9.61
N ALA A 60 -11.79 -27.38 9.69
CA ALA A 60 -10.91 -26.58 10.54
C ALA A 60 -11.21 -26.77 12.04
N GLU A 61 -12.49 -26.91 12.42
CA GLU A 61 -12.93 -27.14 13.80
C GLU A 61 -12.62 -28.56 14.30
N ALA A 62 -12.69 -29.57 13.42
CA ALA A 62 -12.22 -30.93 13.72
C ALA A 62 -10.71 -31.00 14.00
N GLY A 63 -9.94 -30.06 13.43
CA GLY A 63 -8.53 -29.87 13.69
C GLY A 63 -7.60 -30.72 12.81
N TYR A 64 -6.49 -30.11 12.40
CA TYR A 64 -5.51 -30.77 11.53
C TYR A 64 -4.52 -31.63 12.31
N ASP A 65 -4.29 -32.85 11.82
CA ASP A 65 -3.25 -33.75 12.32
C ASP A 65 -1.86 -33.20 11.99
N LEU A 66 -1.23 -32.60 12.98
CA LEU A 66 0.10 -31.97 12.87
C LEU A 66 1.20 -32.96 12.48
N SER A 67 1.02 -34.28 12.66
CA SER A 67 2.00 -35.29 12.26
C SER A 67 2.04 -35.52 10.73
N LYS A 68 0.96 -35.15 10.03
CA LYS A 68 0.87 -35.19 8.56
C LYS A 68 1.35 -33.90 7.89
N LEU A 69 1.54 -32.82 8.65
CA LEU A 69 2.07 -31.58 8.11
C LEU A 69 3.57 -31.72 7.82
N PRO A 70 4.10 -31.07 6.76
CA PRO A 70 5.53 -30.98 6.54
C PRO A 70 6.24 -30.38 7.76
N ALA A 71 7.41 -30.92 8.11
CA ALA A 71 8.21 -30.42 9.23
C ALA A 71 8.35 -28.89 9.16
N PRO A 72 8.06 -28.14 10.25
CA PRO A 72 8.02 -26.67 10.22
C PRO A 72 9.32 -26.07 9.69
N ARG A 73 9.25 -25.48 8.48
CA ARG A 73 10.35 -24.69 7.93
C ARG A 73 10.48 -23.40 8.73
N ARG A 74 11.67 -23.15 9.28
CA ARG A 74 11.93 -22.04 10.20
C ARG A 74 11.92 -20.69 9.46
N GLY A 75 10.76 -20.04 9.42
CA GLY A 75 10.58 -18.68 8.91
C GLY A 75 10.57 -18.56 7.38
N ARG A 76 10.56 -17.30 6.90
CA ARG A 76 10.72 -16.98 5.47
C ARG A 76 12.12 -17.41 4.99
N PRO A 77 12.26 -18.05 3.82
CA PRO A 77 13.57 -18.35 3.24
C PRO A 77 14.48 -17.11 3.20
N PRO A 78 15.74 -17.21 3.63
CA PRO A 78 16.66 -16.09 3.61
C PRO A 78 16.98 -15.65 2.17
N LEU A 79 17.20 -14.36 1.98
CA LEU A 79 17.76 -13.85 0.72
C LEU A 79 19.29 -13.88 0.84
N GLY A 80 19.92 -14.95 0.34
CA GLY A 80 21.36 -15.20 0.47
C GLY A 80 21.73 -15.93 1.76
N ASN A 81 22.98 -15.78 2.20
CA ASN A 81 23.61 -16.59 3.26
C ASN A 81 23.21 -16.19 4.71
N GLY A 82 22.10 -15.48 4.92
CA GLY A 82 21.74 -15.00 6.26
C GLY A 82 20.39 -14.27 6.34
N PRO A 83 20.02 -13.79 7.54
CA PRO A 83 18.79 -13.02 7.74
C PRO A 83 18.86 -11.70 6.97
N THR A 84 17.80 -11.39 6.23
CA THR A 84 17.71 -10.17 5.42
C THR A 84 17.06 -9.03 6.23
N SER A 85 17.69 -7.86 6.25
CA SER A 85 17.14 -6.64 6.87
C SER A 85 16.41 -5.76 5.85
N VAL A 86 15.49 -4.93 6.33
CA VAL A 86 14.82 -3.90 5.51
C VAL A 86 15.53 -2.57 5.71
N LEU A 87 15.99 -1.95 4.61
CA LEU A 87 16.51 -0.59 4.59
C LEU A 87 15.44 0.33 3.98
N THR A 88 15.02 1.36 4.72
CA THR A 88 14.08 2.38 4.23
C THR A 88 14.82 3.64 3.82
N VAL A 89 14.63 4.07 2.57
CA VAL A 89 15.28 5.27 1.99
C VAL A 89 14.21 6.13 1.33
N ARG A 90 14.31 7.46 1.46
CA ARG A 90 13.50 8.41 0.69
C ARG A 90 14.22 8.71 -0.61
N LEU A 91 13.55 8.44 -1.72
CA LEU A 91 14.00 8.71 -3.08
C LEU A 91 12.93 9.57 -3.76
N ASP A 92 13.33 10.43 -4.69
CA ASP A 92 12.41 11.15 -5.56
C ASP A 92 11.80 10.22 -6.63
N ALA A 93 10.83 10.74 -7.39
CA ALA A 93 10.11 9.95 -8.38
C ALA A 93 10.98 9.48 -9.57
N GLU A 94 11.98 10.26 -9.98
CA GLU A 94 12.89 9.92 -11.07
C GLU A 94 13.83 8.78 -10.65
N THR A 95 14.43 8.89 -9.46
CA THR A 95 15.29 7.85 -8.88
C THR A 95 14.53 6.55 -8.58
N ILE A 96 13.21 6.59 -8.35
CA ILE A 96 12.36 5.38 -8.23
C ILE A 96 12.03 4.78 -9.61
N ALA A 97 11.86 5.61 -10.63
CA ALA A 97 11.53 5.19 -11.98
C ALA A 97 12.71 4.52 -12.70
N ALA A 98 13.92 5.09 -12.59
CA ALA A 98 15.09 4.62 -13.34
C ALA A 98 15.45 3.13 -13.13
N PRO A 99 15.46 2.57 -11.90
CA PRO A 99 15.66 1.13 -11.70
C PRO A 99 14.53 0.27 -12.30
N THR A 100 13.31 0.80 -12.39
CA THR A 100 12.17 0.07 -12.99
C THR A 100 12.31 0.01 -14.51
N ALA A 101 12.61 1.14 -15.16
CA ALA A 101 12.86 1.19 -16.60
C ALA A 101 14.08 0.33 -17.01
N ARG A 102 15.13 0.29 -16.18
CA ARG A 102 16.28 -0.61 -16.38
C ARG A 102 15.89 -2.09 -16.22
N ALA A 103 15.06 -2.41 -15.22
CA ALA A 103 14.55 -3.77 -15.01
C ALA A 103 13.81 -4.31 -16.25
N GLU A 104 12.94 -3.49 -16.83
CA GLU A 104 12.16 -3.85 -18.03
C GLU A 104 13.08 -4.13 -19.23
N ALA A 105 14.13 -3.34 -19.43
CA ALA A 105 15.12 -3.54 -20.49
C ALA A 105 15.96 -4.81 -20.31
N ASP A 106 16.32 -5.15 -19.06
CA ASP A 106 17.14 -6.32 -18.72
C ASP A 106 16.30 -7.60 -18.47
N GLY A 107 14.97 -7.54 -18.61
CA GLY A 107 14.07 -8.68 -18.38
C GLY A 107 13.85 -9.06 -16.90
N ILE A 108 14.20 -8.19 -15.97
CA ILE A 108 14.07 -8.41 -14.52
C ILE A 108 12.61 -8.25 -14.10
N THR A 109 12.02 -9.32 -13.58
CA THR A 109 10.57 -9.39 -13.30
C THR A 109 10.09 -8.54 -12.12
N THR A 110 10.97 -8.10 -11.20
CA THR A 110 10.56 -7.32 -10.03
C THR A 110 11.45 -6.10 -9.75
N ARG A 111 10.82 -4.98 -9.38
CA ARG A 111 11.53 -3.76 -8.95
C ARG A 111 12.51 -4.01 -7.80
N SER A 112 12.14 -4.87 -6.85
CA SER A 112 12.98 -5.22 -5.69
C SER A 112 14.24 -6.00 -6.07
N GLU A 113 14.18 -6.79 -7.14
CA GLU A 113 15.35 -7.48 -7.70
C GLU A 113 16.26 -6.49 -8.42
N ALA A 114 15.70 -5.62 -9.28
CA ALA A 114 16.46 -4.59 -9.98
C ALA A 114 17.22 -3.64 -9.03
N ILE A 115 16.57 -3.18 -7.95
CA ILE A 115 17.22 -2.37 -6.91
C ILE A 115 18.39 -3.13 -6.27
N ARG A 116 18.22 -4.42 -5.94
CA ARG A 116 19.30 -5.23 -5.35
C ARG A 116 20.43 -5.52 -6.33
N THR A 117 20.15 -5.62 -7.62
CA THR A 117 21.18 -5.75 -8.66
C THR A 117 21.97 -4.46 -8.80
N ALA A 118 21.31 -3.31 -8.95
CA ALA A 118 21.98 -2.00 -9.02
C ALA A 118 22.85 -1.70 -7.78
N VAL A 119 22.37 -2.03 -6.56
CA VAL A 119 23.17 -1.88 -5.33
C VAL A 119 24.38 -2.80 -5.29
N ARG A 120 24.26 -4.03 -5.80
CA ARG A 120 25.37 -4.99 -5.88
C ARG A 120 26.42 -4.59 -6.92
N GLU A 121 25.99 -4.14 -8.09
CA GLU A 121 26.86 -3.60 -9.13
C GLU A 121 27.63 -2.37 -8.63
N TRP A 122 26.94 -1.43 -7.97
CA TRP A 122 27.56 -0.24 -7.39
C TRP A 122 28.53 -0.55 -6.24
N ALA A 123 28.18 -1.51 -5.37
CA ALA A 123 29.05 -1.93 -4.27
C ALA A 123 30.15 -2.92 -4.69
N HIS A 124 30.15 -3.38 -5.94
CA HIS A 124 31.01 -4.45 -6.47
C HIS A 124 30.94 -5.75 -5.65
N VAL A 125 29.72 -6.14 -5.21
CA VAL A 125 29.44 -7.38 -4.47
C VAL A 125 28.61 -8.31 -5.36
N ALA A 126 29.06 -9.56 -5.53
CA ALA A 126 28.36 -10.59 -6.32
C ALA A 126 27.10 -11.14 -5.60
#